data_AF-A0A7R9HT24-F1
#
_entry.id   AF-A0A7R9HT24-F1
#
_cell.length_a   1.000
_cell.length_b   1.000
_cell.length_c   1.000
_cell.angle_alpha   90.00
_cell.angle_beta   90.00
_cell.angle_gamma   90.00
#
_symmetry.space_group_name_H-M   'P 1'
#
loop_
_entity.id
_entity.type
_entity.pdbx_description
1 polymer ?
#
loop_
_entity_poly.entity_id
_entity_poly.type
_entity_poly.pdbx_seq_one_letter_code
_entity_poly.pdbx_strand_id
1 'polypeptide(L)'
;MTRADSSGLDLDTKELNALAKVLLCNRQTPLPIGSIKSNLGHTDAASALVSVVKVLIAMETGRIPPNYNYNKPSQQVPALVEDKYKVVTETMPWSGGLAAVNAVGLSGVVGHILLRSHSKEKVNGGLPSDDLPRLLLISGRTEEGLKETLTKTGWQVKANALGLVDLRSKEIPSEKIPERPRALPKQINMRFLVFL
;
A
#
# COMPACT_ATOMS: atom_id res chain seq x y z
N MET A 1 -16.13 -2.13 -9.33
CA MET A 1 -16.69 -3.42 -8.83
C MET A 1 -16.14 -4.51 -9.74
N THR A 2 -15.39 -5.49 -9.21
CA THR A 2 -14.75 -6.50 -10.06
C THR A 2 -15.82 -7.43 -10.64
N ARG A 3 -15.72 -7.70 -11.95
CA ARG A 3 -16.69 -8.48 -12.73
C ARG A 3 -16.88 -9.86 -12.09
N ALA A 4 -18.12 -10.22 -11.76
CA ALA A 4 -18.49 -11.50 -11.19
C ALA A 4 -17.94 -12.65 -12.04
N ASP A 5 -17.13 -13.51 -11.43
CA ASP A 5 -16.75 -14.79 -11.98
C ASP A 5 -17.93 -15.76 -11.89
N SER A 6 -18.03 -16.60 -12.92
CA SER A 6 -19.11 -17.51 -13.26
C SER A 6 -19.32 -18.68 -12.28
N SER A 7 -18.93 -18.55 -11.01
CA SER A 7 -19.02 -19.60 -9.98
C SER A 7 -20.26 -19.49 -9.08
N GLY A 8 -21.14 -18.50 -9.29
CA GLY A 8 -22.37 -18.34 -8.50
C GLY A 8 -22.16 -17.91 -7.04
N LEU A 9 -20.91 -17.77 -6.59
CA LEU A 9 -20.55 -17.21 -5.30
C LEU A 9 -19.94 -15.82 -5.51
N ASP A 10 -20.74 -14.77 -5.34
CA ASP A 10 -20.21 -13.41 -5.30
C ASP A 10 -19.48 -13.17 -3.98
N LEU A 11 -18.17 -13.42 -3.99
CA LEU A 11 -17.30 -13.26 -2.82
C LEU A 11 -17.22 -11.80 -2.36
N ASP A 12 -17.25 -10.84 -3.30
CA ASP A 12 -17.22 -9.40 -2.99
C ASP A 12 -18.47 -9.04 -2.15
N THR A 13 -19.64 -9.60 -2.50
CA THR A 13 -20.87 -9.45 -1.72
C THR A 13 -20.76 -10.05 -0.31
N LYS A 14 -20.19 -11.26 -0.19
CA LYS A 14 -20.01 -11.91 1.13
C LYS A 14 -19.04 -11.13 2.03
N GLU A 15 -17.94 -10.65 1.46
CA GLU A 15 -16.95 -9.82 2.15
C GLU A 15 -17.59 -8.54 2.68
N LEU A 16 -18.28 -7.78 1.81
CA LEU A 16 -18.94 -6.53 2.19
C LEU A 16 -20.02 -6.73 3.26
N ASN A 17 -20.81 -7.79 3.15
CA ASN A 17 -21.86 -8.12 4.12
C ASN A 17 -21.28 -8.59 5.47
N ALA A 18 -20.17 -9.34 5.47
CA ALA A 18 -19.48 -9.72 6.69
C ALA A 18 -18.90 -8.50 7.41
N LEU A 19 -18.26 -7.59 6.66
CA LEU A 19 -17.67 -6.37 7.21
C LEU A 19 -18.75 -5.38 7.67
N ALA A 20 -19.91 -5.37 7.01
CA ALA A 20 -21.02 -4.50 7.41
C ALA A 20 -21.50 -4.83 8.83
N LYS A 21 -21.58 -6.12 9.17
CA LYS A 21 -22.00 -6.58 10.50
C LYS A 21 -21.04 -6.12 11.61
N VAL A 22 -19.77 -5.95 11.31
CA VAL A 22 -18.73 -5.62 12.30
C VAL A 22 -18.43 -4.12 12.32
N LEU A 23 -18.20 -3.51 11.16
CA LEU A 23 -17.68 -2.15 11.04
C LEU A 23 -18.77 -1.06 10.97
N LEU A 24 -20.01 -1.43 10.61
CA LEU A 24 -21.10 -0.46 10.49
C LEU A 24 -22.06 -0.48 11.69
N CYS A 25 -21.85 -1.38 12.66
CA CYS A 25 -22.64 -1.41 13.88
C CYS A 25 -22.49 -0.07 14.61
N ASN A 26 -23.61 0.62 14.86
CA ASN A 26 -23.67 1.94 15.52
C ASN A 26 -22.91 3.07 14.81
N ARG A 27 -22.54 2.90 13.54
CA ARG A 27 -21.84 3.94 12.78
C ARG A 27 -22.85 4.95 12.23
N GLN A 28 -22.62 6.23 12.51
CA GLN A 28 -23.49 7.34 12.06
C GLN A 28 -23.08 7.93 10.71
N THR A 29 -21.82 7.78 10.31
CA THR A 29 -21.30 8.31 9.04
C THR A 29 -21.01 7.17 8.07
N PRO A 30 -21.24 7.35 6.76
CA PRO A 30 -20.87 6.36 5.76
C PRO A 30 -19.38 6.01 5.86
N LEU A 31 -19.03 4.74 5.74
CA LEU A 31 -17.63 4.28 5.73
C LEU A 31 -17.08 4.35 4.30
N PRO A 32 -16.03 5.15 4.03
CA PRO A 32 -15.33 5.13 2.76
C PRO A 32 -14.75 3.75 2.43
N ILE A 33 -15.07 3.24 1.25
CA ILE A 33 -14.55 1.96 0.76
C ILE A 33 -13.99 2.08 -0.64
N GLY A 34 -12.97 1.28 -0.92
CA GLY A 34 -12.27 1.27 -2.20
C GLY A 34 -11.64 -0.07 -2.52
N SER A 35 -11.10 -0.22 -3.72
CA SER A 35 -10.33 -1.41 -4.13
C SER A 35 -9.30 -0.99 -5.16
N ILE A 36 -8.06 -1.39 -4.95
CA ILE A 36 -6.97 -1.13 -5.89
C ILE A 36 -7.14 -1.91 -7.21
N LYS A 37 -7.95 -2.98 -7.20
CA LYS A 37 -8.20 -3.78 -8.42
C LYS A 37 -8.87 -2.99 -9.52
N SER A 38 -9.63 -1.96 -9.16
CA SER A 38 -10.23 -1.07 -10.16
C SER A 38 -9.19 -0.25 -10.93
N ASN A 39 -8.00 -0.06 -10.34
CA ASN A 39 -6.91 0.72 -10.92
C ASN A 39 -5.89 -0.16 -11.64
N LEU A 40 -5.50 -1.30 -11.06
CA LEU A 40 -4.38 -2.13 -11.53
C LEU A 40 -4.79 -3.53 -11.98
N GLY A 41 -6.08 -3.86 -11.93
CA GLY A 41 -6.54 -5.23 -12.12
C GLY A 41 -6.15 -6.14 -10.96
N HIS A 42 -6.17 -7.45 -11.21
CA HIS A 42 -5.92 -8.46 -10.19
C HIS A 42 -4.44 -8.88 -10.23
N THR A 43 -3.67 -8.47 -9.21
CA THR A 43 -2.21 -8.67 -9.14
C THR A 43 -1.80 -9.96 -8.43
N ASP A 44 -2.68 -10.98 -8.43
CA ASP A 44 -2.48 -12.29 -7.80
C ASP A 44 -1.87 -12.22 -6.39
N ALA A 45 -0.69 -12.82 -6.21
CA ALA A 45 0.04 -12.92 -4.96
C ALA A 45 0.39 -11.54 -4.34
N ALA A 46 0.47 -10.48 -5.14
CA ALA A 46 0.84 -9.14 -4.66
C ALA A 46 -0.37 -8.30 -4.20
N SER A 47 -1.59 -8.75 -4.45
CA SER A 47 -2.78 -7.91 -4.31
C SER A 47 -3.04 -7.38 -2.88
N ALA A 48 -2.58 -8.12 -1.86
CA ALA A 48 -2.57 -7.64 -0.47
C ALA A 48 -1.66 -6.42 -0.30
N LEU A 49 -0.42 -6.56 -0.77
CA LEU A 49 0.61 -5.53 -0.64
C LEU A 49 0.25 -4.28 -1.42
N VAL A 50 -0.27 -4.42 -2.65
CA VAL A 50 -0.68 -3.27 -3.46
C VAL A 50 -1.87 -2.52 -2.80
N SER A 51 -2.75 -3.24 -2.10
CA SER A 51 -3.83 -2.62 -1.32
C SER A 51 -3.29 -1.83 -0.12
N VAL A 52 -2.27 -2.36 0.57
CA VAL A 52 -1.53 -1.63 1.62
C VAL A 52 -0.86 -0.39 1.05
N VAL A 53 -0.22 -0.49 -0.12
CA VAL A 53 0.40 0.67 -0.79
C VAL A 53 -0.62 1.76 -1.11
N LYS A 54 -1.83 1.41 -1.54
CA LYS A 54 -2.92 2.41 -1.72
C LYS A 54 -3.22 3.18 -0.43
N VAL A 55 -3.28 2.48 0.71
CA VAL A 55 -3.50 3.09 2.02
C VAL A 55 -2.33 3.97 2.44
N LEU A 56 -1.09 3.50 2.25
CA LEU A 56 0.11 4.28 2.56
C LEU A 56 0.18 5.56 1.73
N ILE A 57 -0.13 5.50 0.44
CA ILE A 57 -0.24 6.69 -0.41
C ILE A 57 -1.33 7.63 0.12
N ALA A 58 -2.49 7.11 0.56
CA ALA A 58 -3.54 7.95 1.11
C ALA A 58 -3.13 8.65 2.41
N MET A 59 -2.40 7.94 3.29
CA MET A 59 -1.88 8.49 4.53
C MET A 59 -0.77 9.53 4.29
N GLU A 60 0.14 9.27 3.36
CA GLU A 60 1.26 10.14 3.03
C GLU A 60 0.78 11.43 2.32
N THR A 61 -0.14 11.30 1.37
CA THR A 61 -0.62 12.43 0.55
C THR A 61 -1.82 13.15 1.16
N GLY A 62 -2.42 12.59 2.21
CA GLY A 62 -3.67 13.10 2.80
C GLY A 62 -4.89 12.96 1.87
N ARG A 63 -4.84 12.12 0.84
CA ARG A 63 -5.91 11.97 -0.17
C ARG A 63 -6.15 10.51 -0.53
N ILE A 64 -7.41 10.10 -0.49
CA ILE A 64 -7.84 8.76 -0.89
C ILE A 64 -7.96 8.69 -2.42
N PRO A 65 -7.22 7.80 -3.11
CA PRO A 65 -7.35 7.64 -4.55
C PRO A 65 -8.68 6.99 -4.97
N PRO A 66 -9.27 7.41 -6.10
CA PRO A 66 -10.57 6.95 -6.56
C PRO A 66 -10.55 5.49 -7.02
N ASN A 67 -11.73 4.88 -6.98
CA ASN A 67 -12.09 3.63 -7.60
C ASN A 67 -12.72 3.88 -8.96
N TYR A 68 -12.23 3.17 -9.97
CA TYR A 68 -12.81 3.21 -11.32
C TYR A 68 -13.85 2.09 -11.53
N ASN A 69 -14.62 2.20 -12.60
CA ASN A 69 -15.60 1.18 -13.01
C ASN A 69 -16.64 0.87 -11.91
N TYR A 70 -17.18 1.93 -11.31
CA TYR A 70 -18.31 1.87 -10.39
C TYR A 70 -19.41 2.80 -10.91
N ASN A 71 -20.56 2.22 -11.25
CA ASN A 71 -21.69 2.95 -11.85
C ASN A 71 -22.95 2.87 -11.00
N LYS A 72 -23.25 1.67 -10.46
CA LYS A 72 -24.43 1.44 -9.62
C LYS A 72 -24.08 0.55 -8.42
N PRO A 73 -24.70 0.77 -7.25
CA PRO A 73 -24.53 -0.10 -6.11
C PRO A 73 -25.06 -1.51 -6.39
N SER A 74 -24.39 -2.53 -5.82
CA SER A 74 -24.88 -3.91 -5.84
C SER A 74 -26.12 -4.03 -4.98
N GLN A 75 -27.22 -4.53 -5.54
CA GLN A 75 -28.45 -4.82 -4.79
C GLN A 75 -28.29 -5.98 -3.79
N GLN A 76 -27.21 -6.77 -3.92
CA GLN A 76 -26.91 -7.88 -3.03
C GLN A 76 -26.19 -7.45 -1.74
N VAL A 77 -25.82 -6.16 -1.63
CA VAL A 77 -25.15 -5.57 -0.46
C VAL A 77 -26.02 -4.44 0.07
N PRO A 78 -26.91 -4.69 1.06
CA PRO A 78 -27.83 -3.67 1.59
C PRO A 78 -27.12 -2.39 2.05
N ALA A 79 -25.94 -2.52 2.67
CA ALA A 79 -25.15 -1.38 3.12
C ALA A 79 -24.69 -0.42 2.00
N LEU A 80 -24.62 -0.88 0.75
CA LEU A 80 -24.37 -0.01 -0.42
C LEU A 80 -25.64 0.70 -0.89
N VAL A 81 -26.81 0.07 -0.73
CA VAL A 81 -28.10 0.64 -1.12
C VAL A 81 -28.61 1.64 -0.07
N GLU A 82 -28.29 1.39 1.20
CA GLU A 82 -28.62 2.25 2.35
C GLU A 82 -27.59 3.37 2.58
N ASP A 83 -26.64 3.59 1.66
CA ASP A 83 -25.57 4.59 1.75
C ASP A 83 -24.70 4.51 3.02
N LYS A 84 -24.67 3.36 3.71
CA LYS A 84 -23.76 3.13 4.86
C LYS A 84 -22.32 2.90 4.44
N TYR A 85 -22.10 2.41 3.23
CA TYR A 85 -20.82 2.41 2.57
C TYR A 85 -20.76 3.53 1.53
N LYS A 86 -19.65 4.27 1.51
CA LYS A 86 -19.38 5.28 0.48
C LYS A 86 -18.25 4.79 -0.42
N VAL A 87 -18.59 4.33 -1.63
CA VAL A 87 -17.56 3.97 -2.61
C VAL A 87 -16.84 5.23 -3.06
N VAL A 88 -15.51 5.26 -2.91
CA VAL A 88 -14.70 6.43 -3.26
C VAL A 88 -14.52 6.49 -4.78
N THR A 89 -15.41 7.17 -5.50
CA THR A 89 -15.34 7.31 -6.98
C THR A 89 -14.53 8.53 -7.44
N GLU A 90 -14.35 9.50 -6.56
CA GLU A 90 -13.55 10.70 -6.78
C GLU A 90 -12.50 10.83 -5.68
N THR A 91 -11.40 11.53 -5.97
CA THR A 91 -10.35 11.73 -4.97
C THR A 91 -10.90 12.55 -3.80
N MET A 92 -10.88 12.01 -2.59
CA MET A 92 -11.37 12.70 -1.39
C MET A 92 -10.27 12.87 -0.34
N PRO A 93 -10.39 13.85 0.58
CA PRO A 93 -9.44 14.00 1.68
C PRO A 93 -9.41 12.77 2.58
N TRP A 94 -8.22 12.39 3.05
CA TRP A 94 -8.04 11.43 4.14
C TRP A 94 -8.12 12.18 5.46
N SER A 95 -9.15 11.90 6.26
CA SER A 95 -9.39 12.58 7.55
C SER A 95 -8.51 12.08 8.70
N GLY A 96 -7.52 11.23 8.41
CA GLY A 96 -6.76 10.52 9.43
C GLY A 96 -7.55 9.37 10.06
N GLY A 97 -6.95 8.74 11.07
CA GLY A 97 -7.53 7.59 11.77
C GLY A 97 -6.96 6.25 11.32
N LEU A 98 -7.78 5.20 11.50
CA LEU A 98 -7.46 3.83 11.16
C LEU A 98 -8.01 3.49 9.77
N ALA A 99 -7.18 2.92 8.92
CA ALA A 99 -7.58 2.31 7.67
C ALA A 99 -7.51 0.79 7.80
N ALA A 100 -8.40 0.04 7.16
CA ALA A 100 -8.33 -1.41 7.12
C ALA A 100 -8.04 -1.93 5.71
N VAL A 101 -7.26 -3.00 5.60
CA VAL A 101 -7.07 -3.74 4.36
C VAL A 101 -7.58 -5.14 4.60
N ASN A 102 -8.56 -5.55 3.78
CA ASN A 102 -9.13 -6.89 3.85
C ASN A 102 -8.74 -7.73 2.62
N ALA A 103 -8.47 -8.99 2.90
CA ALA A 103 -7.83 -9.93 2.00
C ALA A 103 -8.54 -11.27 1.99
N VAL A 104 -8.95 -11.76 0.83
CA VAL A 104 -9.48 -13.12 0.71
C VAL A 104 -8.74 -13.88 -0.39
N GLY A 105 -8.04 -14.94 0.03
CA GLY A 105 -7.38 -15.88 -0.87
C GLY A 105 -8.35 -16.95 -1.40
N LEU A 106 -8.03 -17.54 -2.56
CA LEU A 106 -8.86 -18.61 -3.15
C LEU A 106 -9.07 -19.83 -2.23
N SER A 107 -8.09 -20.15 -1.39
CA SER A 107 -8.19 -21.26 -0.43
C SER A 107 -9.14 -20.96 0.74
N GLY A 108 -9.76 -19.78 0.77
CA GLY A 108 -10.62 -19.33 1.86
C GLY A 108 -9.84 -18.71 3.04
N VAL A 109 -8.52 -18.56 2.92
CA VAL A 109 -7.71 -17.85 3.92
C VAL A 109 -8.01 -16.36 3.85
N VAL A 110 -8.40 -15.80 5.00
CA VAL A 110 -8.73 -14.38 5.16
C VAL A 110 -7.62 -13.69 5.96
N GLY A 111 -7.20 -12.52 5.49
CA GLY A 111 -6.32 -11.62 6.22
C GLY A 111 -7.00 -10.26 6.42
N HIS A 112 -6.83 -9.67 7.59
CA HIS A 112 -7.33 -8.34 7.89
C HIS A 112 -6.26 -7.55 8.64
N ILE A 113 -5.95 -6.35 8.14
CA ILE A 113 -4.90 -5.51 8.71
C ILE A 113 -5.48 -4.14 8.98
N LEU A 114 -5.18 -3.59 10.16
CA LEU A 114 -5.45 -2.19 10.50
C LEU A 114 -4.15 -1.39 10.43
N LEU A 115 -4.21 -0.23 9.78
CA LEU A 115 -3.10 0.68 9.57
C LEU A 115 -3.48 2.03 10.19
N ARG A 116 -2.51 2.66 10.87
CA ARG A 116 -2.65 4.03 11.36
C ARG A 116 -1.43 4.83 10.93
N SER A 117 -1.66 6.06 10.49
CA SER A 117 -0.58 7.02 10.31
C SER A 117 0.13 7.28 11.65
N HIS A 118 1.45 7.24 11.64
CA HIS A 118 2.27 7.58 12.79
C HIS A 118 3.30 8.64 12.41
N SER A 119 2.99 9.89 12.76
CA SER A 119 3.94 10.99 12.69
C SER A 119 4.98 10.82 13.80
N LYS A 120 6.09 10.16 13.49
CA LYS A 120 7.20 10.07 14.44
C LYS A 120 7.79 11.47 14.61
N GLU A 121 7.60 12.07 15.77
CA GLU A 121 8.31 13.29 16.13
C GLU A 121 9.81 13.00 16.11
N LYS A 122 10.55 13.80 15.34
CA LYS A 122 12.01 13.69 15.27
C LYS A 122 12.56 14.23 16.59
N VAL A 123 13.20 13.35 17.36
CA VAL A 123 13.80 13.65 18.69
C VAL A 123 14.72 14.88 18.66
N ASN A 124 15.35 15.17 17.51
CA ASN A 124 16.30 16.27 17.35
C ASN A 124 15.68 17.51 16.66
N GLY A 125 14.36 17.67 16.65
CA GLY A 125 13.71 18.88 16.10
C GLY A 125 13.77 19.03 14.58
N GLY A 126 14.25 18.01 13.85
CA GLY A 126 14.33 18.03 12.38
C GLY A 126 15.76 18.13 11.86
N LEU A 127 15.96 18.91 10.80
CA LEU A 127 17.29 19.21 10.28
C LEU A 127 17.96 20.22 11.21
N PRO A 128 19.25 20.04 11.58
CA PRO A 128 20.00 21.06 12.30
C PRO A 128 19.97 22.39 11.53
N SER A 129 19.82 23.50 12.24
CA SER A 129 19.83 24.86 11.67
C SER A 129 21.21 25.53 11.74
N ASP A 130 22.28 24.76 11.91
CA ASP A 130 23.65 25.25 11.98
C ASP A 130 24.38 25.12 10.63
N ASP A 131 25.41 25.93 10.45
CA ASP A 131 26.27 25.92 9.24
C ASP A 131 27.41 24.89 9.33
N LEU A 132 27.29 23.91 10.24
CA LEU A 132 28.35 22.93 10.44
C LEU A 132 28.36 21.89 9.31
N PRO A 133 29.53 21.57 8.73
CA PRO A 133 29.61 20.52 7.73
C PRO A 133 29.16 19.18 8.32
N ARG A 134 28.31 18.47 7.59
CA ARG A 134 27.82 17.13 7.93
C ARG A 134 28.40 16.12 6.95
N LEU A 135 28.93 15.03 7.48
CA LEU A 135 29.41 13.93 6.67
C LEU A 135 28.21 13.09 6.20
N LEU A 136 27.96 13.09 4.89
CA LEU A 136 26.99 12.20 4.27
C LEU A 136 27.73 11.02 3.65
N LEU A 137 27.65 9.86 4.31
CA LEU A 137 28.19 8.60 3.78
C LEU A 137 27.13 7.94 2.91
N ILE A 138 27.44 7.71 1.64
CA ILE A 138 26.56 7.01 0.71
C ILE A 138 27.37 5.94 0.00
N SER A 139 26.82 4.73 -0.03
CA SER A 139 27.40 3.57 -0.69
C SER A 139 26.41 2.98 -1.67
N GLY A 140 26.89 2.48 -2.80
CA GLY A 140 26.09 1.78 -3.79
C GLY A 140 26.91 0.68 -4.46
N ARG A 141 26.23 -0.25 -5.14
CA ARG A 141 26.92 -1.33 -5.86
C ARG A 141 27.71 -0.81 -7.07
N THR A 142 27.24 0.27 -7.69
CA THR A 142 27.88 0.88 -8.86
C THR A 142 27.88 2.40 -8.72
N GLU A 143 28.84 3.06 -9.38
CA GLU A 143 28.93 4.52 -9.40
C GLU A 143 27.70 5.15 -10.08
N GLU A 144 27.19 4.51 -11.13
CA GLU A 144 26.00 4.94 -11.86
C GLU A 144 24.75 4.88 -10.98
N GLY A 145 24.56 3.77 -10.24
CA GLY A 145 23.42 3.62 -9.34
C GLY A 145 23.43 4.62 -8.20
N LEU A 146 24.62 5.02 -7.75
CA LEU A 146 24.80 6.05 -6.75
C LEU A 146 24.44 7.44 -7.29
N LYS A 147 24.94 7.81 -8.48
CA LYS A 147 24.61 9.07 -9.16
C LYS A 147 23.12 9.19 -9.43
N GLU A 148 22.49 8.11 -9.90
CA GLU A 148 21.05 8.09 -10.17
C GLU A 148 20.23 8.28 -8.89
N THR A 149 20.61 7.58 -7.81
CA THR A 149 19.95 7.72 -6.49
C THR A 149 20.05 9.15 -5.96
N LEU A 150 21.24 9.74 -6.01
CA LEU A 150 21.49 11.12 -5.59
C LEU A 150 20.67 12.15 -6.39
N THR A 151 20.53 11.93 -7.69
CA THR A 151 19.77 12.83 -8.57
C THR A 151 18.27 12.70 -8.33
N LYS A 152 17.75 11.47 -8.20
CA LYS A 152 16.31 11.19 -8.04
C LYS A 152 15.74 11.61 -6.69
N THR A 153 16.52 11.58 -5.63
CA THR A 153 16.06 11.99 -4.30
C THR A 153 15.87 13.50 -4.19
N GLY A 154 16.35 14.30 -5.16
CA GLY A 154 16.28 15.76 -5.12
C GLY A 154 17.17 16.37 -4.03
N TRP A 155 18.09 15.59 -3.45
CA TRP A 155 19.01 16.07 -2.43
C TRP A 155 20.03 17.01 -3.07
N GLN A 156 19.84 18.31 -2.85
CA GLN A 156 20.84 19.33 -3.18
C GLN A 156 21.96 19.27 -2.15
N VAL A 157 22.91 18.35 -2.34
CA VAL A 157 24.07 18.24 -1.46
C VAL A 157 25.03 19.39 -1.80
N LYS A 158 25.02 20.46 -1.00
CA LYS A 158 26.12 21.45 -0.97
C LYS A 158 27.32 20.79 -0.28
N ALA A 159 28.01 19.93 -1.02
CA ALA A 159 29.13 19.18 -0.50
C ALA A 159 30.37 20.06 -0.41
N ASN A 160 30.71 20.52 0.79
CA ASN A 160 32.05 21.04 1.05
C ASN A 160 33.08 19.89 1.19
N ALA A 161 32.60 18.65 1.40
CA ALA A 161 33.37 17.40 1.30
C ALA A 161 32.42 16.21 1.06
N LEU A 162 32.31 15.74 -0.18
CA LEU A 162 31.71 14.44 -0.51
C LEU A 162 32.81 13.38 -0.43
N GLY A 163 32.83 12.63 0.66
CA GLY A 163 33.65 11.42 0.75
C GLY A 163 32.91 10.25 0.11
N LEU A 164 33.19 9.96 -1.16
CA LEU A 164 32.79 8.71 -1.79
C LEU A 164 33.65 7.58 -1.19
N VAL A 165 33.13 6.91 -0.17
CA VAL A 165 33.74 5.67 0.30
C VAL A 165 33.20 4.54 -0.57
N ASP A 166 33.93 4.20 -1.63
CA ASP A 166 33.73 2.98 -2.40
C ASP A 166 34.12 1.79 -1.51
N LEU A 167 33.15 1.30 -0.72
CA LEU A 167 33.26 0.02 -0.03
C LEU A 167 33.16 -1.10 -1.07
N ARG A 168 34.19 -1.23 -1.92
CA ARG A 168 34.32 -2.40 -2.79
C ARG A 168 34.32 -3.63 -1.89
N SER A 169 33.35 -4.50 -2.15
CA SER A 169 33.15 -5.80 -1.53
C SER A 169 34.30 -6.79 -1.78
N LYS A 170 35.55 -6.37 -1.93
CA LYS A 170 36.68 -7.29 -2.00
C LYS A 170 36.84 -8.09 -0.70
N GLU A 171 36.33 -7.57 0.42
CA GLU A 171 36.38 -8.24 1.73
C GLU A 171 35.03 -8.81 2.22
N ILE A 172 33.92 -8.60 1.49
CA ILE A 172 32.66 -9.26 1.81
C ILE A 172 32.56 -10.47 0.87
N PRO A 173 32.64 -11.71 1.38
CA PRO A 173 32.45 -12.89 0.55
C PRO A 173 31.11 -12.74 -0.15
N SER A 174 31.11 -12.78 -1.48
CA SER A 174 29.87 -13.01 -2.22
C SER A 174 29.38 -14.40 -1.79
N GLU A 175 28.40 -14.46 -0.90
CA GLU A 175 27.73 -15.71 -0.60
C GLU A 175 27.14 -16.20 -1.93
N LYS A 176 27.67 -17.29 -2.47
CA LYS A 176 27.07 -17.98 -3.60
C LYS A 176 25.72 -18.47 -3.11
N ILE A 177 24.67 -17.69 -3.38
CA ILE A 177 23.30 -18.11 -3.14
C ILE A 177 23.08 -19.32 -4.06
N PRO A 178 22.88 -20.54 -3.52
CA PRO A 178 22.60 -21.70 -4.36
C PRO A 178 21.30 -21.44 -5.13
N GLU A 179 21.28 -21.80 -6.42
CA GLU A 179 20.06 -21.76 -7.21
C GLU A 179 18.97 -22.57 -6.49
N ARG A 180 17.92 -21.87 -6.05
CA ARG A 180 16.74 -22.54 -5.48
C ARG A 180 16.03 -23.29 -6.61
N PRO A 181 15.67 -24.57 -6.42
CA PRO A 181 14.84 -25.29 -7.38
C PRO A 181 13.53 -24.50 -7.58
N ARG A 182 13.28 -24.16 -8.85
CA ARG A 182 12.12 -23.38 -9.29
C ARG A 182 10.89 -24.28 -9.31
N ALA A 183 10.36 -24.60 -8.14
CA ALA A 183 9.00 -25.09 -7.98
C ALA A 183 8.18 -23.96 -7.36
N LEU A 184 7.57 -23.13 -8.21
CA LEU A 184 6.51 -22.24 -7.74
C LEU A 184 5.31 -23.13 -7.37
N PRO A 185 4.84 -23.14 -6.11
CA PRO A 185 3.53 -23.71 -5.84
C PRO A 185 2.48 -22.99 -6.71
N LYS A 186 1.49 -23.76 -7.15
CA LYS A 186 0.38 -23.33 -8.02
C LYS A 186 -0.15 -21.94 -7.61
N GLN A 187 -0.37 -21.10 -8.62
CA GLN A 187 -0.98 -19.76 -8.56
C GLN A 187 -1.94 -19.59 -7.37
N ILE A 188 -1.59 -18.67 -6.47
CA ILE A 188 -2.48 -18.20 -5.42
C ILE A 188 -3.06 -16.88 -5.91
N ASN A 189 -4.29 -16.94 -6.44
CA ASN A 189 -5.04 -15.74 -6.77
C ASN A 189 -5.65 -15.21 -5.46
N MET A 190 -5.54 -13.90 -5.21
CA MET A 190 -6.11 -13.27 -4.01
C MET A 190 -6.84 -11.98 -4.37
N ARG A 191 -8.04 -11.74 -3.82
CA ARG A 191 -8.90 -10.58 -4.12
C ARG A 191 -9.14 -9.71 -2.86
N PHE A 192 -9.12 -8.38 -2.99
CA PHE A 192 -9.08 -7.40 -1.88
C PHE A 192 -9.95 -6.14 -2.04
N LEU A 193 -10.31 -5.59 -0.88
CA LEU A 193 -11.00 -4.32 -0.64
C LEU A 193 -10.22 -3.50 0.42
N VAL A 194 -10.15 -2.19 0.24
CA VAL A 194 -9.53 -1.20 1.12
C VAL A 194 -10.64 -0.43 1.84
N PHE A 195 -10.55 -0.34 3.16
CA PHE A 195 -11.41 0.45 4.03
C PHE A 195 -10.59 1.62 4.57
N LEU A 196 -11.18 2.80 4.55
CA LEU A 196 -10.56 4.04 5.01
C LEU A 196 -11.50 4.67 6.04
#